data_AF-A0A0B8QRE7-F1
#
_entry.id   AF-A0A0B8QRE7-F1
#
_cell.length_a   1.000
_cell.length_b   1.000
_cell.length_c   1.000
_cell.angle_alpha   90.00
_cell.angle_beta   90.00
_cell.angle_gamma   90.00
#
_symmetry.space_group_name_H-M   'P 1'
#
loop_
_entity.id
_entity.type
_entity.pdbx_description
1 polymer ?
#
loop_
_entity_poly.entity_id
_entity_poly.type
_entity_poly.pdbx_seq_one_letter_code
_entity_poly.pdbx_strand_id
1 'polypeptide(L)'
;MDELAAAINGVENFSEEEIDQKLCISMNSMAEIAIGGSLFSSLAQKAPNATLEFQSWTSSALDKILEGQTLLGVGYLNEDFKGVYSEKLIDLTGMLIARADHPLAGKNATFMS
;
A
#
# COMPACT_ATOMS: atom_id res chain seq x y z
N MET A 1 26.17 22.98 16.77
CA MET A 1 26.49 21.55 16.63
C MET A 1 25.30 20.80 17.21
N ASP A 2 24.10 21.11 16.70
CA ASP A 2 22.84 20.92 17.44
C ASP A 2 21.74 20.25 16.61
N GLU A 3 21.84 20.28 15.27
CA GLU A 3 20.88 19.59 14.40
C GLU A 3 20.98 18.06 14.51
N LEU A 4 22.19 17.52 14.69
CA LEU A 4 22.39 16.08 14.88
C LEU A 4 21.86 15.61 16.25
N ALA A 5 22.00 16.44 17.28
CA ALA A 5 21.48 16.15 18.62
C ALA A 5 19.95 16.25 18.68
N ALA A 6 19.35 17.18 17.91
CA ALA A 6 17.91 17.25 17.73
C ALA A 6 17.36 16.05 16.94
N ALA A 7 18.09 15.55 15.94
CA ALA A 7 17.70 14.36 15.17
C ALA A 7 17.82 13.05 15.98
N ILE A 8 18.76 12.98 16.93
CA ILE A 8 18.93 11.81 17.82
C ILE A 8 17.89 11.78 18.95
N ASN A 9 17.44 12.95 19.43
CA ASN A 9 16.45 13.06 20.51
C ASN A 9 15.01 13.33 20.02
N GLY A 10 14.80 13.55 18.72
CA GLY A 10 13.54 14.04 18.16
C GLY A 10 12.47 12.99 17.86
N VAL A 11 12.57 11.78 18.42
CA VAL A 11 11.48 10.79 18.39
C VAL A 11 10.85 10.70 19.77
N GLU A 12 10.56 11.85 20.37
CA GLU A 12 9.79 11.90 21.60
C GLU A 12 8.32 12.12 21.26
N ASN A 13 7.63 10.99 21.06
CA ASN A 13 6.18 10.82 20.93
C ASN A 13 5.60 11.05 19.53
N PHE A 14 5.27 9.95 18.87
CA PHE A 14 4.37 9.95 17.71
C PHE A 14 2.92 10.06 18.21
N SER A 15 2.20 11.08 17.76
CA SER A 15 0.77 11.23 17.98
C SER A 15 0.04 11.20 16.64
N GLU A 16 -0.90 10.27 16.48
CA GLU A 16 -1.71 10.14 15.26
C GLU A 16 -2.49 11.44 14.98
N GLU A 17 -2.93 12.13 16.05
CA GLU A 17 -3.71 13.36 15.98
C GLU A 17 -2.87 14.57 15.54
N GLU A 18 -1.55 14.55 15.74
CA GLU A 18 -0.67 15.68 15.39
C GLU A 18 -0.21 15.63 13.92
N ILE A 19 -0.56 14.58 13.18
CA ILE A 19 -0.21 14.46 11.77
C ILE A 19 -1.06 15.46 10.96
N ASP A 20 -0.45 16.53 10.47
CA ASP A 20 -1.09 17.55 9.63
C ASP A 20 -0.61 17.53 8.16
N GLN A 21 0.37 16.68 7.87
CA GLN A 21 0.96 16.53 6.54
C GLN A 21 0.12 15.65 5.60
N LYS A 22 0.46 15.70 4.31
CA LYS A 22 -0.12 14.84 3.29
C LYS A 22 0.45 13.42 3.40
N LEU A 23 -0.41 12.40 3.50
CA LEU A 23 -0.04 10.99 3.50
C LEU A 23 -0.40 10.38 2.14
N CYS A 24 0.61 10.22 1.28
CA CYS A 24 0.46 9.60 -0.03
C CYS A 24 0.66 8.08 0.07
N ILE A 25 -0.35 7.30 -0.32
CA ILE A 25 -0.36 5.84 -0.28
C ILE A 25 -0.60 5.31 -1.70
N SER A 26 0.31 4.49 -2.21
CA SER A 26 0.19 3.89 -3.55
C SER A 26 -0.37 2.47 -3.49
N MET A 27 -1.42 2.15 -4.23
CA MET A 27 -2.00 0.80 -4.21
C MET A 27 -2.30 0.27 -5.61
N ASN A 28 -2.06 -1.02 -5.81
CA ASN A 28 -2.58 -1.69 -7.00
C ASN A 28 -4.11 -1.83 -6.91
N SER A 29 -4.77 -2.07 -8.04
CA SER A 29 -6.23 -2.13 -8.08
C SER A 29 -6.83 -3.20 -7.17
N MET A 30 -6.13 -4.32 -6.97
CA MET A 30 -6.60 -5.41 -6.10
C MET A 30 -6.61 -4.99 -4.64
N ALA A 31 -5.53 -4.36 -4.16
CA ALA A 31 -5.43 -3.83 -2.79
C ALA A 31 -6.42 -2.68 -2.58
N GLU A 32 -6.54 -1.78 -3.56
CA GLU A 32 -7.48 -0.67 -3.48
C GLU A 32 -8.94 -1.14 -3.30
N ILE A 33 -9.36 -2.16 -4.06
CA ILE A 33 -10.70 -2.76 -3.93
C ILE A 33 -10.85 -3.50 -2.60
N ALA A 34 -9.82 -4.24 -2.17
CA ALA A 34 -9.92 -5.11 -1.00
C ALA A 34 -9.86 -4.35 0.34
N ILE A 35 -8.99 -3.34 0.45
CA ILE A 35 -8.69 -2.65 1.72
C ILE A 35 -8.76 -1.13 1.65
N GLY A 36 -8.86 -0.52 0.47
CA GLY A 36 -8.73 0.93 0.30
C GLY A 36 -9.75 1.72 1.14
N GLY A 37 -11.02 1.33 1.09
CA GLY A 37 -12.08 1.99 1.85
C GLY A 37 -11.93 1.86 3.38
N SER A 38 -11.61 0.66 3.86
CA SER A 38 -11.39 0.42 5.30
C SER A 38 -10.13 1.12 5.82
N LEU A 39 -9.05 1.13 5.03
CA LEU A 39 -7.80 1.80 5.37
C LEU A 39 -8.00 3.31 5.41
N PHE A 40 -8.65 3.89 4.41
CA PHE A 40 -8.98 5.32 4.40
C PHE A 40 -9.80 5.71 5.64
N SER A 41 -10.85 4.95 5.94
CA SER A 41 -11.72 5.23 7.10
C SER A 41 -10.94 5.16 8.42
N SER A 42 -10.09 4.14 8.59
CA SER A 42 -9.27 3.98 9.78
C SER A 42 -8.23 5.10 9.93
N LEU A 43 -7.59 5.51 8.82
CA LEU A 43 -6.60 6.59 8.84
C LEU A 43 -7.26 7.94 9.09
N ALA A 44 -8.40 8.22 8.46
CA ALA A 44 -9.13 9.47 8.66
C ALA A 44 -9.62 9.62 10.11
N GLN A 45 -9.95 8.52 10.78
CA GLN A 45 -10.33 8.54 12.20
C GLN A 45 -9.13 8.78 13.12
N LYS A 46 -7.99 8.15 12.84
CA LYS A 46 -6.79 8.18 13.68
C LYS A 46 -5.96 9.45 13.49
N ALA A 47 -5.85 9.89 12.24
CA ALA A 47 -5.10 11.07 11.82
C ALA A 47 -6.04 12.11 11.18
N PRO A 48 -6.94 12.71 11.97
CA PRO A 48 -7.99 13.60 11.46
C PRO A 48 -7.45 14.89 10.83
N ASN A 49 -6.23 15.29 11.17
CA ASN A 49 -5.59 16.49 10.64
C ASN A 49 -4.79 16.23 9.35
N ALA A 50 -4.58 14.96 8.98
CA ALA A 50 -3.77 14.59 7.84
C ALA A 50 -4.56 14.70 6.53
N THR A 51 -3.89 15.07 5.44
CA THR A 51 -4.47 14.98 4.09
C THR A 51 -4.15 13.61 3.49
N LEU A 52 -5.13 12.73 3.40
CA LEU A 52 -4.96 11.40 2.82
C LEU A 52 -5.04 11.45 1.28
N GLU A 53 -4.03 10.94 0.59
CA GLU A 53 -4.05 10.74 -0.87
C GLU A 53 -3.75 9.29 -1.22
N PHE A 54 -4.72 8.65 -1.87
CA PHE A 54 -4.61 7.30 -2.37
C PHE A 54 -4.40 7.39 -3.88
N GLN A 55 -3.29 6.83 -4.37
CA GLN A 55 -2.92 6.87 -5.78
C GLN A 55 -2.75 5.46 -6.34
N SER A 56 -2.97 5.31 -7.64
CA SER A 56 -2.76 4.04 -8.32
C SER A 56 -1.27 3.68 -8.37
N TRP A 57 -0.98 2.39 -8.22
CA TRP A 57 0.35 1.83 -8.41
C TRP A 57 0.79 1.94 -9.87
N THR A 58 1.84 2.72 -10.12
CA THR A 58 2.48 2.88 -11.43
C THR A 58 3.88 2.28 -11.45
N SER A 59 4.52 2.24 -12.62
CA SER A 59 5.92 1.82 -12.75
C SER A 59 6.89 2.67 -11.93
N SER A 60 6.55 3.92 -11.63
CA SER A 60 7.32 4.85 -10.80
C SER A 60 6.97 4.82 -9.31
N ALA A 61 6.12 3.88 -8.86
CA ALA A 61 5.71 3.83 -7.47
C ALA A 61 6.89 3.64 -6.50
N LEU A 62 7.85 2.80 -6.86
CA LEU A 62 9.03 2.53 -6.04
C LEU A 62 9.98 3.74 -5.99
N ASP A 63 10.16 4.43 -7.12
CA ASP A 63 10.94 5.68 -7.16
C ASP A 63 10.32 6.75 -6.26
N LYS A 64 9.00 6.93 -6.33
CA LYS A 64 8.28 7.87 -5.47
C LYS A 64 8.39 7.55 -3.98
N ILE A 65 8.47 6.27 -3.62
CA ILE A 65 8.72 5.84 -2.23
C ILE A 65 10.15 6.21 -1.83
N LEU A 66 11.14 5.89 -2.68
CA LEU A 66 12.53 6.21 -2.43
C LEU A 66 12.78 7.72 -2.28
N GLU A 67 12.08 8.53 -3.06
CA GLU A 67 12.15 10.00 -3.03
C GLU A 67 11.31 10.63 -1.90
N GLY A 68 10.59 9.84 -1.10
CA GLY A 68 9.74 10.32 -0.01
C GLY A 68 8.46 11.02 -0.46
N GLN A 69 8.11 10.99 -1.75
CA GLN A 69 6.85 11.53 -2.28
C GLN A 69 5.65 10.64 -1.94
N THR A 70 5.91 9.36 -1.65
CA THR A 70 4.92 8.36 -1.27
C THR A 70 5.37 7.69 0.02
N LEU A 71 4.51 7.68 1.03
CA LEU A 71 4.84 7.14 2.34
C LEU A 71 5.03 5.62 2.30
N LEU A 72 4.09 4.93 1.64
CA LEU A 72 4.10 3.49 1.51
C LEU A 72 3.32 3.07 0.27
N GLY A 73 3.53 1.83 -0.17
CA GLY A 73 2.67 1.26 -1.19
C GLY A 73 2.41 -0.22 -1.03
N VAL A 74 1.28 -0.65 -1.58
CA VAL A 74 0.83 -2.04 -1.63
C VAL A 74 0.71 -2.44 -3.09
N GLY A 75 1.65 -3.26 -3.55
CA GLY A 75 1.75 -3.65 -4.94
C GLY A 75 2.42 -5.01 -5.11
N TYR A 76 2.60 -5.39 -6.37
CA TYR A 76 3.39 -6.57 -6.71
C TYR A 76 4.84 -6.17 -6.84
N LEU A 77 5.70 -6.89 -6.15
CA LEU A 77 7.14 -6.76 -6.28
C LEU A 77 7.68 -8.04 -6.92
N ASN A 78 8.28 -7.90 -8.10
CA ASN A 78 8.86 -9.03 -8.83
C ASN A 78 10.33 -9.28 -8.45
N GLU A 79 11.01 -8.25 -7.94
CA GLU A 79 12.41 -8.26 -7.54
C GLU A 79 12.69 -7.19 -6.48
N ASP A 80 13.72 -7.40 -5.68
CA ASP A 80 14.13 -6.43 -4.66
C ASP A 80 14.50 -5.09 -5.29
N PHE A 81 14.02 -4.00 -4.69
CA PHE A 81 14.31 -2.65 -5.14
C PHE A 81 15.25 -1.96 -4.15
N LYS A 82 16.44 -1.57 -4.62
CA LYS A 82 17.48 -1.00 -3.75
C LYS A 82 16.99 0.26 -3.04
N GLY A 83 17.08 0.26 -1.71
CA GLY A 83 16.67 1.40 -0.88
C GLY A 83 15.18 1.41 -0.50
N VAL A 84 14.42 0.40 -0.94
CA VAL A 84 13.02 0.20 -0.52
C VAL A 84 12.93 -1.11 0.24
N TYR A 85 12.43 -1.03 1.48
CA TYR A 85 12.08 -2.22 2.24
C TYR A 85 10.70 -2.74 1.81
N SER A 86 10.58 -4.05 1.66
CA SER A 86 9.30 -4.70 1.32
C SER A 86 9.05 -5.89 2.23
N GLU A 87 7.77 -6.12 2.52
CA GLU A 87 7.30 -7.26 3.29
C GLU A 87 6.16 -7.94 2.53
N LYS A 88 6.18 -9.28 2.48
CA LYS A 88 5.13 -10.07 1.86
C LYS A 88 3.89 -10.06 2.75
N LEU A 89 2.80 -9.44 2.27
CA LEU A 89 1.54 -9.37 3.01
C LEU A 89 0.70 -10.65 2.86
N ILE A 90 0.48 -11.11 1.61
CA ILE A 90 -0.38 -12.26 1.30
C ILE A 90 0.10 -13.00 0.03
N ASP A 91 -0.33 -14.25 -0.11
CA ASP A 91 -0.28 -14.98 -1.38
C ASP A 91 -1.60 -14.81 -2.15
N LEU A 92 -1.51 -14.56 -3.46
CA LEU A 92 -2.68 -14.51 -4.33
C LEU A 92 -2.90 -15.84 -5.03
N THR A 93 -4.12 -16.35 -4.94
CA THR A 93 -4.56 -17.53 -5.70
C THR A 93 -5.41 -17.07 -6.88
N GLY A 94 -4.93 -17.31 -8.09
CA GLY A 94 -5.70 -17.09 -9.31
C GLY A 94 -6.88 -18.07 -9.38
N MET A 95 -8.08 -17.55 -9.65
CA MET A 95 -9.29 -18.36 -9.81
C MET A 95 -9.99 -18.00 -11.12
N LEU A 96 -10.58 -19.00 -11.77
CA LEU A 96 -11.52 -18.75 -12.87
C LEU A 96 -12.90 -18.47 -12.30
N ILE A 97 -13.43 -17.29 -12.63
CA ILE A 97 -14.76 -16.86 -12.20
C ILE A 97 -15.68 -16.95 -13.42
N ALA A 98 -16.77 -17.68 -13.29
CA ALA A 98 -17.82 -17.77 -14.30
C ALA A 98 -19.18 -17.48 -13.67
N ARG A 99 -20.15 -17.05 -14.48
CA ARG A 99 -21.54 -16.91 -14.03
C ARG A 99 -22.07 -18.26 -13.55
N ALA A 100 -23.00 -18.25 -12.60
CA ALA A 100 -23.55 -19.47 -12.00
C ALA A 100 -24.18 -20.42 -13.04
N ASP A 101 -24.73 -19.87 -14.13
CA ASP A 101 -25.34 -20.60 -15.25
C ASP A 101 -24.35 -20.99 -16.35
N HIS A 102 -23.06 -20.71 -16.19
CA HIS A 102 -22.07 -20.97 -17.22
C HIS A 102 -21.79 -22.48 -17.35
N PRO A 103 -21.69 -23.05 -18.57
CA PRO A 103 -21.42 -24.50 -18.78
C PRO A 103 -20.11 -25.02 -18.16
N LEU A 104 -19.23 -24.11 -17.77
CA LEU A 104 -17.95 -24.40 -17.11
C LEU A 104 -17.93 -24.04 -15.62
N ALA A 105 -19.04 -23.56 -15.05
CA ALA A 105 -19.14 -23.29 -13.62
C ALA A 105 -18.88 -24.57 -12.82
N GLY A 106 -18.03 -24.47 -11.79
CA GLY A 106 -17.63 -25.60 -10.94
C GLY A 106 -16.64 -26.58 -11.59
N LYS A 107 -16.12 -26.29 -12.79
CA LYS A 107 -15.09 -27.11 -13.44
C LYS A 107 -13.70 -26.58 -13.14
N ASN A 108 -12.75 -27.49 -12.95
CA ASN A 108 -11.33 -27.16 -12.85
C ASN A 108 -10.75 -26.94 -14.26
N ALA A 109 -10.01 -25.86 -14.44
CA ALA A 109 -9.17 -25.70 -15.63
C ALA A 109 -7.75 -26.11 -15.30
N THR A 110 -7.19 -26.99 -16.11
CA THR A 110 -5.78 -27.37 -16.04
C THR A 110 -5.03 -26.57 -17.09
N PHE A 111 -4.06 -25.76 -16.66
CA PHE A 111 -3.11 -25.16 -17.58
C PHE A 111 -2.03 -26.20 -17.91
N MET A 112 -1.89 -26.55 -19.18
CA MET A 112 -0.76 -27.35 -19.65
C MET A 112 0.40 -26.40 -19.95
N SER A 113 1.47 -26.49 -19.15
CA SER A 113 2.75 -25.81 -19.34
C SER A 113 3.69 -26.63 -20.21
#